data_AF-A0A4V3IWA0-F1
#
_entry.id   AF-A0A4V3IWA0-F1
#
_cell.length_a   1.000
_cell.length_b   1.000
_cell.length_c   1.000
_cell.angle_alpha   90.00
_cell.angle_beta   90.00
_cell.angle_gamma   90.00
#
_symmetry.space_group_name_H-M   'P 1'
#
loop_
_entity.id
_entity.type
_entity.pdbx_description
1 polymer ?
#
loop_
_entity_poly.entity_id
_entity_poly.type
_entity_poly.pdbx_seq_one_letter_code
_entity_poly.pdbx_strand_id
1 'polypeptide(L)'
;MVVTSNVPAGSVRVSPGEDADALADLLARAPGDVPGFLTSRSGLPGPRANLPLADAFAEAAPAELIWSLADSPDEYLAFCGAEGLGRLALSAPDRPEALTALRRAAADDRWRVREGAARALQLIGDADPALMHTIVEDWSSTPDAWLARAAVAAICEPRLLADADAQTLALRVCDRATTLLLGGEPPEADPVRAREAHRVLRQALGYGWSVAIAASPEAGLATFHGLSASENPDARWIVRSNLTKARLRSVLAERNLWGTLG
;
A
#
# COMPACT_ATOMS: atom_id res chain seq x y z
N MET A 1 -26.46 -45.43 0.35
CA MET A 1 -25.85 -44.80 -0.84
C MET A 1 -24.67 -43.98 -0.35
N VAL A 2 -23.48 -44.57 -0.41
CA VAL A 2 -22.23 -43.95 0.06
C VAL A 2 -21.75 -43.03 -1.04
N VAL A 3 -21.76 -41.72 -0.81
CA VAL A 3 -21.08 -40.76 -1.68
C VAL A 3 -19.73 -40.50 -1.05
N THR A 4 -18.72 -41.21 -1.55
CA THR A 4 -17.31 -40.95 -1.24
C THR A 4 -16.92 -39.59 -1.80
N SER A 5 -16.68 -38.62 -0.90
CA SER A 5 -16.05 -37.35 -1.25
C SER A 5 -14.57 -37.60 -1.59
N ASN A 6 -14.23 -37.51 -2.86
CA ASN A 6 -12.86 -37.56 -3.34
C ASN A 6 -12.23 -36.17 -3.16
N VAL A 7 -11.56 -35.94 -2.04
CA VAL A 7 -10.75 -34.74 -1.80
C VAL A 7 -9.38 -34.97 -2.46
N PRO A 8 -8.92 -34.15 -3.42
CA PRO A 8 -7.58 -34.30 -3.96
C PRO A 8 -6.54 -34.03 -2.86
N ALA A 9 -5.48 -34.84 -2.89
CA ALA A 9 -4.35 -34.80 -1.97
C ALA A 9 -3.76 -33.39 -1.85
N GLY A 10 -3.30 -33.08 -0.63
CA GLY A 10 -2.99 -31.74 -0.16
C GLY A 10 -2.00 -30.97 -1.04
N SER A 11 -2.32 -29.69 -1.27
CA SER A 11 -1.30 -28.70 -1.59
C SER A 11 -0.36 -28.60 -0.39
N VAL A 12 0.85 -29.14 -0.56
CA VAL A 12 1.96 -28.89 0.36
C VAL A 12 2.09 -27.37 0.42
N ARG A 13 1.78 -26.77 1.58
CA ARG A 13 2.08 -25.36 1.83
C ARG A 13 3.59 -25.28 1.93
N VAL A 14 4.23 -25.00 0.81
CA VAL A 14 5.64 -24.65 0.75
C VAL A 14 5.83 -23.40 1.60
N SER A 15 6.87 -23.41 2.41
CA SER A 15 7.14 -22.31 3.34
C SER A 15 7.62 -21.09 2.56
N PRO A 16 7.41 -19.87 3.08
CA PRO A 16 7.87 -18.64 2.42
C PRO A 16 9.36 -18.62 2.05
N GLY A 17 10.22 -19.27 2.85
CA GLY A 17 11.66 -19.37 2.57
C GLY A 17 11.99 -20.27 1.38
N GLU A 18 11.29 -21.40 1.24
CA GLU A 18 11.50 -22.33 0.13
C GLU A 18 11.08 -21.73 -1.23
N ASP A 19 10.03 -20.91 -1.26
CA ASP A 19 9.60 -20.22 -2.47
C ASP A 19 10.62 -19.13 -2.92
N ALA A 20 11.25 -18.44 -1.96
CA ALA A 20 12.28 -17.43 -2.24
C ALA A 20 13.57 -18.06 -2.79
N ASP A 21 14.05 -19.14 -2.16
CA ASP A 21 15.23 -19.87 -2.62
C ASP A 21 15.00 -20.44 -4.03
N ALA A 22 13.82 -21.03 -4.27
CA ALA A 22 13.45 -21.55 -5.58
C ALA A 22 13.36 -20.44 -6.65
N LEU A 23 12.86 -19.25 -6.29
CA LEU A 23 12.82 -18.10 -7.19
C LEU A 23 14.23 -17.61 -7.55
N ALA A 24 15.12 -17.47 -6.57
CA ALA A 24 16.51 -17.04 -6.80
C ALA A 24 17.23 -18.00 -7.75
N ASP A 25 17.08 -19.30 -7.52
CA ASP A 25 17.58 -20.36 -8.38
C ASP A 25 17.03 -20.28 -9.82
N LEU A 26 15.73 -19.99 -9.94
CA LEU A 26 15.06 -19.89 -11.24
C LEU A 26 15.47 -18.65 -12.02
N LEU A 27 15.62 -17.50 -11.34
CA LEU A 27 16.14 -16.26 -11.93
C LEU A 27 17.52 -16.47 -12.55
N ALA A 28 18.38 -17.27 -11.89
CA ALA A 28 19.73 -17.54 -12.37
C ALA A 28 19.78 -18.52 -13.56
N ARG A 29 18.90 -19.53 -13.59
CA ARG A 29 18.99 -20.65 -14.55
C ARG A 29 18.01 -20.57 -15.71
N ALA A 30 16.82 -20.03 -15.48
CA ALA A 30 15.73 -19.99 -16.45
C ALA A 30 14.78 -18.80 -16.17
N PRO A 31 15.25 -17.54 -16.39
CA PRO A 31 14.43 -16.35 -16.12
C PRO A 31 13.11 -16.31 -16.92
N GLY A 32 13.04 -17.00 -18.06
CA GLY A 32 11.81 -17.13 -18.86
C GLY A 32 10.69 -17.93 -18.18
N ASP A 33 11.02 -18.78 -17.20
CA ASP A 33 10.05 -19.61 -16.47
C ASP A 33 9.51 -18.92 -15.21
N VAL A 34 10.12 -17.81 -14.80
CA VAL A 34 9.75 -17.03 -13.61
C VAL A 34 8.29 -16.58 -13.61
N PRO A 35 7.70 -16.05 -14.71
CA PRO A 35 6.30 -15.66 -14.72
C PRO A 35 5.37 -16.83 -14.37
N GLY A 36 5.62 -18.02 -14.94
CA GLY A 36 4.84 -19.22 -14.65
C GLY A 36 4.98 -19.68 -13.20
N PHE A 37 6.20 -19.59 -12.65
CA PHE A 37 6.46 -19.89 -11.25
C PHE A 37 5.68 -18.95 -10.31
N LEU A 38 5.79 -17.64 -10.52
CA LEU A 38 5.08 -16.62 -9.72
C LEU A 38 3.56 -16.83 -9.76
N THR A 39 2.96 -17.01 -10.94
CA THR A 39 1.51 -17.23 -11.07
C THR A 39 1.07 -18.49 -10.32
N SER A 40 1.82 -19.60 -10.45
CA SER A 40 1.50 -20.87 -9.77
C SER A 40 1.58 -20.80 -8.24
N ARG A 41 2.38 -19.87 -7.71
CA ARG A 41 2.64 -19.66 -6.28
C ARG A 41 1.97 -18.39 -5.73
N SER A 42 1.13 -17.74 -6.53
CA SER A 42 0.54 -16.42 -6.23
C SER A 42 -0.40 -16.43 -5.04
N GLY A 43 -1.02 -17.58 -4.74
CA GLY A 43 -2.15 -17.67 -3.81
C GLY A 43 -3.48 -17.19 -4.39
N LEU A 44 -3.53 -16.83 -5.69
CA LEU A 44 -4.73 -16.37 -6.39
C LEU A 44 -5.50 -17.52 -7.06
N PRO A 45 -6.85 -17.45 -7.16
CA PRO A 45 -7.74 -16.34 -6.79
C PRO A 45 -8.12 -16.27 -5.28
N GLY A 46 -7.31 -16.83 -4.38
CA GLY A 46 -7.52 -16.75 -2.94
C GLY A 46 -7.47 -15.32 -2.36
N PRO A 47 -7.87 -15.15 -1.09
CA PRO A 47 -8.02 -13.83 -0.46
C PRO A 47 -6.69 -13.13 -0.16
N ARG A 48 -5.55 -13.82 -0.26
CA ARG A 48 -4.21 -13.28 0.05
C ARG A 48 -3.24 -13.66 -1.06
N ALA A 49 -2.54 -12.65 -1.56
CA ALA A 49 -1.38 -12.85 -2.42
C ALA A 49 -0.18 -13.36 -1.59
N ASN A 50 0.76 -14.04 -2.23
CA ASN A 50 2.00 -14.50 -1.61
C ASN A 50 3.01 -13.33 -1.49
N LEU A 51 2.81 -12.45 -0.51
CA LEU A 51 3.67 -11.28 -0.33
C LEU A 51 5.17 -11.63 -0.19
N PRO A 52 5.58 -12.64 0.61
CA PRO A 52 7.01 -12.99 0.69
C PRO A 52 7.65 -13.33 -0.66
N LEU A 53 6.89 -13.95 -1.57
CA LEU A 53 7.39 -14.24 -2.92
C LEU A 53 7.49 -12.98 -3.78
N ALA A 54 6.55 -12.04 -3.65
CA ALA A 54 6.64 -10.74 -4.32
C ALA A 54 7.82 -9.91 -3.79
N ASP A 55 8.07 -9.93 -2.48
CA ASP A 55 9.22 -9.29 -1.83
C ASP A 55 10.53 -9.86 -2.40
N ALA A 56 10.66 -11.19 -2.45
CA ALA A 56 11.83 -11.87 -3.01
C ALA A 56 12.04 -11.54 -4.51
N PHE A 57 10.95 -11.43 -5.29
CA PHE A 57 11.02 -11.00 -6.68
C PHE A 57 11.50 -9.55 -6.80
N ALA A 58 10.91 -8.64 -6.04
CA ALA A 58 11.27 -7.23 -6.07
C ALA A 58 12.73 -7.03 -5.70
N GLU A 59 13.26 -7.80 -4.76
CA GLU A 59 14.67 -7.79 -4.34
C GLU A 59 15.61 -8.30 -5.43
N ALA A 60 15.31 -9.44 -6.07
CA ALA A 60 16.30 -10.17 -6.87
C ALA A 60 16.15 -10.05 -8.40
N ALA A 61 14.98 -9.66 -8.92
CA ALA A 61 14.71 -9.74 -10.36
C ALA A 61 15.55 -8.76 -11.22
N PRO A 62 15.98 -9.13 -12.43
CA PRO A 62 16.60 -8.17 -13.34
C PRO A 62 15.60 -7.08 -13.79
N ALA A 63 16.11 -5.90 -14.14
CA ALA A 63 15.28 -4.74 -14.46
C ALA A 63 14.32 -5.02 -15.64
N GLU A 64 14.79 -5.72 -16.67
CA GLU A 64 14.01 -6.09 -17.84
C GLU A 64 12.79 -6.94 -17.48
N LEU A 65 12.95 -7.85 -16.51
CA LEU A 65 11.86 -8.71 -16.04
C LEU A 65 10.87 -7.93 -15.18
N ILE A 66 11.34 -7.01 -14.33
CA ILE A 66 10.46 -6.11 -13.56
C ILE A 66 9.58 -5.31 -14.51
N TRP A 67 10.19 -4.67 -15.51
CA TRP A 67 9.46 -3.89 -16.52
C TRP A 67 8.45 -4.76 -17.28
N SER A 68 8.87 -5.94 -17.74
CA SER A 68 7.97 -6.86 -18.44
C SER A 68 6.79 -7.30 -17.57
N LEU A 69 6.99 -7.51 -16.26
CA LEU A 69 5.91 -7.94 -15.38
C LEU A 69 4.99 -6.79 -14.98
N ALA A 70 5.49 -5.56 -14.83
CA ALA A 70 4.70 -4.40 -14.46
C ALA A 70 3.54 -4.13 -15.46
N ASP A 71 3.77 -4.40 -16.74
CA ASP A 71 2.77 -4.27 -17.81
C ASP A 71 1.94 -5.55 -18.05
N SER A 72 2.12 -6.59 -17.23
CA SER A 72 1.43 -7.88 -17.41
C SER A 72 -0.09 -7.74 -17.23
N PRO A 73 -0.91 -8.47 -18.01
CA PRO A 73 -2.35 -8.57 -17.75
C PRO A 73 -2.66 -9.44 -16.52
N ASP A 74 -1.74 -10.33 -16.11
CA ASP A 74 -1.88 -11.11 -14.87
C ASP A 74 -1.72 -10.19 -13.66
N GLU A 75 -2.73 -10.15 -12.78
CA GLU A 75 -2.77 -9.25 -11.62
C GLU A 75 -1.59 -9.48 -10.66
N TYR A 76 -1.18 -10.73 -10.43
CA TYR A 76 -0.09 -11.02 -9.50
C TYR A 76 1.26 -10.66 -10.12
N LEU A 77 1.46 -10.92 -11.41
CA LEU A 77 2.68 -10.50 -12.10
C LEU A 77 2.80 -8.98 -12.15
N ALA A 78 1.71 -8.27 -12.49
CA ALA A 78 1.67 -6.81 -12.46
C ALA A 78 1.93 -6.25 -11.06
N PHE A 79 1.41 -6.90 -10.02
CA PHE A 79 1.71 -6.57 -8.63
C PHE A 79 3.21 -6.72 -8.30
N CYS A 80 3.82 -7.86 -8.63
CA CYS A 80 5.26 -8.10 -8.42
C CYS A 80 6.13 -7.11 -9.20
N GLY A 81 5.77 -6.84 -10.46
CA GLY A 81 6.45 -5.83 -11.28
C GLY A 81 6.34 -4.44 -10.67
N ALA A 82 5.13 -4.02 -10.28
CA ALA A 82 4.91 -2.73 -9.62
C ALA A 82 5.73 -2.58 -8.34
N GLU A 83 5.81 -3.62 -7.49
CA GLU A 83 6.65 -3.59 -6.29
C GLU A 83 8.15 -3.48 -6.63
N GLY A 84 8.62 -4.25 -7.62
CA GLY A 84 10.00 -4.24 -8.11
C GLY A 84 10.46 -2.89 -8.68
N LEU A 85 9.54 -2.08 -9.26
CA LEU A 85 9.84 -0.72 -9.69
C LEU A 85 10.38 0.16 -8.56
N GLY A 86 10.04 -0.15 -7.29
CA GLY A 86 10.60 0.52 -6.12
C GLY A 86 12.12 0.41 -6.06
N ARG A 87 12.67 -0.78 -6.34
CA ARG A 87 14.14 -0.96 -6.37
C ARG A 87 14.77 -0.22 -7.54
N LEU A 88 14.15 -0.23 -8.71
CA LEU A 88 14.66 0.53 -9.86
C LEU A 88 14.67 2.04 -9.56
N ALA A 89 13.68 2.55 -8.83
CA ALA A 89 13.61 3.97 -8.47
C ALA A 89 14.75 4.45 -7.54
N LEU A 90 15.45 3.54 -6.85
CA LEU A 90 16.64 3.87 -6.06
C LEU A 90 17.81 4.32 -6.96
N SER A 91 17.88 3.81 -8.19
CA SER A 91 18.84 4.22 -9.21
C SER A 91 18.46 5.57 -9.83
N ALA A 92 19.33 6.58 -9.73
CA ALA A 92 19.02 7.92 -10.26
C ALA A 92 18.71 7.96 -11.77
N PRO A 93 19.41 7.20 -12.65
CA PRO A 93 19.04 7.09 -14.07
C PRO A 93 17.65 6.51 -14.33
N ASP A 94 17.24 5.48 -13.58
CA ASP A 94 16.00 4.73 -13.82
C ASP A 94 14.78 5.36 -13.11
N ARG A 95 15.05 6.18 -12.09
CA ARG A 95 14.03 6.79 -11.22
C ARG A 95 12.90 7.50 -11.96
N PRO A 96 13.12 8.37 -12.96
CA PRO A 96 12.01 9.08 -13.60
C PRO A 96 11.01 8.15 -14.27
N GLU A 97 11.51 7.10 -14.94
CA GLU A 97 10.67 6.12 -15.62
C GLU A 97 9.95 5.23 -14.60
N ALA A 98 10.67 4.73 -13.59
CA ALA A 98 10.09 3.92 -12.51
C ALA A 98 8.96 4.66 -11.77
N LEU A 99 9.17 5.94 -11.42
CA LEU A 99 8.14 6.75 -10.78
C LEU A 99 6.94 7.04 -11.69
N THR A 100 7.16 7.17 -13.00
CA THR A 100 6.07 7.32 -13.98
C THR A 100 5.20 6.07 -14.02
N ALA A 101 5.81 4.88 -14.06
CA ALA A 101 5.10 3.62 -14.03
C ALA A 101 4.41 3.36 -12.69
N LEU A 102 5.03 3.72 -11.56
CA LEU A 102 4.42 3.64 -10.24
C LEU A 102 3.19 4.54 -10.10
N ARG A 103 3.21 5.75 -10.69
CA ARG A 103 2.02 6.63 -10.76
C ARG A 103 0.87 5.96 -11.52
N ARG A 104 1.15 5.23 -12.60
CA ARG A 104 0.13 4.44 -13.33
C ARG A 104 -0.39 3.29 -12.46
N ALA A 105 0.51 2.54 -11.83
CA ALA A 105 0.16 1.43 -10.95
C ALA A 105 -0.69 1.86 -9.74
N ALA A 106 -0.44 3.05 -9.18
CA ALA A 106 -1.24 3.63 -8.09
C ALA A 106 -2.71 3.88 -8.47
N ALA A 107 -2.98 4.08 -9.76
CA ALA A 107 -4.29 4.38 -10.32
C ALA A 107 -4.85 3.25 -11.22
N ASP A 108 -4.26 2.05 -11.14
CA ASP A 108 -4.66 0.84 -11.87
C ASP A 108 -6.01 0.32 -11.35
N ASP A 109 -6.82 -0.27 -12.22
CA ASP A 109 -8.13 -0.83 -11.86
C ASP A 109 -8.02 -2.03 -10.91
N ARG A 110 -6.92 -2.78 -11.00
CA ARG A 110 -6.63 -3.95 -10.18
C ARG A 110 -6.09 -3.52 -8.81
N TRP A 111 -6.83 -3.85 -7.76
CA TRP A 111 -6.51 -3.38 -6.41
C TRP A 111 -5.13 -3.85 -5.92
N ARG A 112 -4.68 -5.04 -6.33
CA ARG A 112 -3.34 -5.54 -5.95
C ARG A 112 -2.23 -4.71 -6.58
N VAL A 113 -2.37 -4.30 -7.84
CA VAL A 113 -1.38 -3.45 -8.50
C VAL A 113 -1.24 -2.11 -7.76
N ARG A 114 -2.35 -1.55 -7.26
CA ARG A 114 -2.32 -0.37 -6.38
C ARG A 114 -1.59 -0.63 -5.06
N GLU A 115 -1.73 -1.81 -4.46
CA GLU A 115 -0.92 -2.20 -3.31
C GLU A 115 0.57 -2.31 -3.68
N GLY A 116 0.90 -2.87 -4.84
CA GLY A 116 2.28 -2.96 -5.34
C GLY A 116 2.94 -1.59 -5.45
N ALA A 117 2.22 -0.58 -5.93
CA ALA A 117 2.71 0.80 -5.96
C ALA A 117 3.02 1.36 -4.56
N ALA A 118 2.16 1.09 -3.57
CA ALA A 118 2.42 1.52 -2.19
C ALA A 118 3.60 0.76 -1.57
N ARG A 119 3.69 -0.55 -1.81
CA ARG A 119 4.80 -1.40 -1.35
C ARG A 119 6.13 -1.02 -1.99
N ALA A 120 6.15 -0.62 -3.25
CA ALA A 120 7.32 -0.05 -3.90
C ALA A 120 7.83 1.20 -3.18
N LEU A 121 6.93 2.11 -2.77
CA LEU A 121 7.31 3.27 -1.96
C LEU A 121 7.81 2.86 -0.57
N GLN A 122 7.25 1.81 0.04
CA GLN A 122 7.73 1.29 1.32
C GLN A 122 9.13 0.67 1.20
N LEU A 123 9.41 -0.03 0.09
CA LEU A 123 10.73 -0.57 -0.25
C LEU A 123 11.74 0.58 -0.44
N ILE A 124 11.36 1.64 -1.16
CA ILE A 124 12.18 2.86 -1.24
C ILE A 124 12.42 3.42 0.16
N GLY A 125 11.40 3.46 1.03
CA GLY A 125 11.52 3.96 2.40
C GLY A 125 12.45 3.14 3.28
N ASP A 126 12.54 1.83 3.09
CA ASP A 126 13.51 0.97 3.80
C ASP A 126 14.96 1.27 3.38
N ALA A 127 15.18 1.58 2.10
CA ALA A 127 16.52 1.77 1.55
C ALA A 127 17.01 3.24 1.58
N ASP A 128 16.12 4.19 1.33
CA ASP A 128 16.35 5.63 1.27
C ASP A 128 15.11 6.40 1.77
N PRO A 129 14.99 6.61 3.10
CA PRO A 129 13.88 7.34 3.70
C PRO A 129 13.70 8.75 3.13
N ALA A 130 14.79 9.47 2.83
CA ALA A 130 14.74 10.83 2.32
C ALA A 130 14.13 10.91 0.92
N LEU A 131 14.47 9.95 0.05
CA LEU A 131 13.85 9.81 -1.25
C LEU A 131 12.35 9.48 -1.12
N MET A 132 11.99 8.51 -0.27
CA MET A 132 10.59 8.15 -0.04
C MET A 132 9.80 9.35 0.47
N HIS A 133 10.33 10.11 1.42
CA HIS A 133 9.69 11.34 1.94
C HIS A 133 9.44 12.36 0.83
N THR A 134 10.41 12.57 -0.06
CA THR A 134 10.28 13.48 -1.21
C THR A 134 9.14 13.04 -2.14
N ILE A 135 9.06 11.74 -2.46
CA ILE A 135 8.03 11.19 -3.34
C ILE A 135 6.65 11.28 -2.70
N VAL A 136 6.53 10.92 -1.42
CA VAL A 136 5.27 10.98 -0.66
C VAL A 136 4.77 12.41 -0.50
N GLU A 137 5.66 13.37 -0.24
CA GLU A 137 5.32 14.80 -0.17
C GLU A 137 4.77 15.29 -1.52
N ASP A 138 5.45 14.98 -2.62
CA ASP A 138 5.03 15.32 -3.99
C ASP A 138 3.65 14.72 -4.33
N TRP A 139 3.48 13.41 -4.12
CA TRP A 139 2.24 12.70 -4.44
C TRP A 139 1.06 13.18 -3.59
N SER A 140 1.27 13.43 -2.30
CA SER A 140 0.23 13.93 -1.40
C SER A 140 -0.16 15.39 -1.64
N SER A 141 0.68 16.16 -2.34
CA SER A 141 0.41 17.56 -2.66
C SER A 141 -0.43 17.74 -3.94
N THR A 142 -0.51 16.70 -4.77
CA THR A 142 -1.31 16.69 -6.00
C THR A 142 -2.79 16.43 -5.65
N PRO A 143 -3.77 17.12 -6.28
CA PRO A 143 -5.19 16.83 -6.09
C PRO A 143 -5.63 15.56 -6.85
N ASP A 144 -4.96 14.44 -6.61
CA ASP A 144 -5.22 13.13 -7.19
C ASP A 144 -5.44 12.09 -6.07
N ALA A 145 -6.67 11.58 -5.97
CA ALA A 145 -7.05 10.64 -4.92
C ALA A 145 -6.30 9.30 -4.99
N TRP A 146 -5.83 8.88 -6.18
CA TRP A 146 -5.05 7.65 -6.34
C TRP A 146 -3.65 7.81 -5.75
N LEU A 147 -3.00 8.93 -6.07
CA LEU A 147 -1.66 9.25 -5.55
C LEU A 147 -1.72 9.52 -4.06
N ALA A 148 -2.72 10.25 -3.58
CA ALA A 148 -2.96 10.46 -2.15
C ALA A 148 -3.16 9.13 -1.41
N ARG A 149 -3.92 8.20 -1.99
CA ARG A 149 -4.13 6.86 -1.41
C ARG A 149 -2.81 6.09 -1.32
N ALA A 150 -2.00 6.10 -2.38
CA ALA A 150 -0.70 5.43 -2.40
C ALA A 150 0.27 6.06 -1.40
N ALA A 151 0.31 7.39 -1.30
CA ALA A 151 1.12 8.12 -0.32
C ALA A 151 0.72 7.77 1.12
N VAL A 152 -0.58 7.78 1.45
CA VAL A 152 -1.07 7.36 2.78
C VAL A 152 -0.69 5.92 3.07
N ALA A 153 -0.95 4.99 2.15
CA ALA A 153 -0.64 3.57 2.33
C ALA A 153 0.87 3.31 2.50
N ALA A 154 1.71 4.08 1.81
CA ALA A 154 3.17 3.98 1.90
C ALA A 154 3.69 4.48 3.26
N ILE A 155 3.41 5.73 3.64
CA ILE A 155 3.97 6.33 4.85
C ILE A 155 3.33 5.79 6.14
N CYS A 156 2.07 5.33 6.09
CA CYS A 156 1.39 4.74 7.25
C CYS A 156 1.74 3.25 7.45
N GLU A 157 3.03 2.94 7.34
CA GLU A 157 3.63 1.65 7.66
C GLU A 157 4.48 1.81 8.93
N PRO A 158 4.11 1.18 10.07
CA PRO A 158 4.77 1.41 11.36
C PRO A 158 6.31 1.33 11.34
N ARG A 159 6.91 0.42 10.56
CA ARG A 159 8.38 0.31 10.50
C ARG A 159 9.07 1.52 9.89
N LEU A 160 8.35 2.35 9.12
CA LEU A 160 8.87 3.56 8.48
C LEU A 160 8.75 4.82 9.35
N LEU A 161 8.16 4.74 10.54
CA LEU A 161 7.86 5.90 11.40
C LEU A 161 8.79 6.01 12.61
N ALA A 162 10.05 5.57 12.45
CA ALA A 162 11.03 5.52 13.53
C ALA A 162 11.51 6.91 13.99
N ASP A 163 11.52 7.90 13.08
CA ASP A 163 11.98 9.27 13.37
C ASP A 163 10.86 10.31 13.30
N ALA A 164 11.15 11.50 13.83
CA ALA A 164 10.20 12.60 13.94
C ALA A 164 9.79 13.21 12.58
N ASP A 165 10.66 13.16 11.57
CA ASP A 165 10.37 13.70 10.24
C ASP A 165 9.34 12.81 9.54
N ALA A 166 9.54 11.49 9.58
CA ALA A 166 8.60 10.51 9.06
C ALA A 166 7.23 10.60 9.76
N GLN A 167 7.22 10.75 11.08
CA GLN A 167 5.99 10.95 11.87
C GLN A 167 5.24 12.22 11.48
N THR A 168 5.98 13.33 11.33
CA THR A 168 5.42 14.62 10.91
C THR A 168 4.86 14.54 9.49
N LEU A 169 5.57 13.87 8.58
CA LEU A 169 5.12 13.64 7.21
C LEU A 169 3.86 12.78 7.18
N ALA A 170 3.79 11.70 7.97
CA ALA A 170 2.61 10.83 8.03
C ALA A 170 1.34 11.57 8.43
N LEU A 171 1.42 12.42 9.46
CA LEU A 171 0.31 13.27 9.90
C LEU A 171 -0.10 14.27 8.81
N ARG A 172 0.87 14.94 8.19
CA ARG A 172 0.63 15.91 7.11
C ARG A 172 -0.03 15.27 5.89
N VAL A 173 0.43 14.09 5.50
CA VAL A 173 -0.12 13.32 4.37
C VAL A 173 -1.56 12.90 4.69
N CYS A 174 -1.83 12.40 5.91
CA CYS A 174 -3.20 12.07 6.33
C CYS A 174 -4.11 13.31 6.30
N ASP A 175 -3.64 14.46 6.77
CA ASP A 175 -4.40 15.71 6.80
C ASP A 175 -4.72 16.23 5.38
N ARG A 176 -3.71 16.29 4.49
CA ARG A 176 -3.91 16.68 3.09
C ARG A 176 -4.85 15.74 2.35
N ALA A 177 -4.65 14.42 2.50
CA ALA A 177 -5.51 13.42 1.89
C ALA A 177 -6.95 13.50 2.41
N THR A 178 -7.13 13.80 3.70
CA THR A 178 -8.45 14.05 4.28
C THR A 178 -9.08 15.31 3.67
N THR A 179 -8.34 16.41 3.59
CA THR A 179 -8.80 17.65 2.96
C THR A 179 -9.22 17.42 1.50
N LEU A 180 -8.42 16.67 0.73
CA LEU A 180 -8.75 16.29 -0.64
C LEU A 180 -10.06 15.50 -0.71
N LEU A 181 -10.22 14.49 0.15
CA LEU A 181 -11.42 13.65 0.19
C LEU A 181 -12.69 14.46 0.52
N LEU A 182 -12.58 15.40 1.45
CA LEU A 182 -13.69 16.24 1.91
C LEU A 182 -14.00 17.41 0.96
N GLY A 183 -13.07 17.75 0.07
CA GLY A 183 -13.06 18.96 -0.78
C GLY A 183 -14.10 19.03 -1.90
N GLY A 184 -14.93 17.99 -2.11
CA GLY A 184 -16.07 18.06 -3.01
C GLY A 184 -16.04 17.06 -4.18
N GLU A 185 -17.06 17.18 -5.04
CA GLU A 185 -17.54 16.10 -5.93
C GLU A 185 -16.51 15.53 -6.92
N PRO A 186 -16.62 14.22 -7.23
CA PRO A 186 -15.75 13.56 -8.20
C PRO A 186 -15.81 14.25 -9.57
N PRO A 187 -14.68 14.37 -10.30
CA PRO A 187 -14.67 14.93 -11.64
C PRO A 187 -15.68 14.23 -12.57
N GLU A 188 -16.48 15.01 -13.31
CA GLU A 188 -17.59 14.52 -14.14
C GLU A 188 -17.16 13.59 -15.30
N ALA A 189 -15.90 13.67 -15.72
CA ALA A 189 -15.41 12.97 -16.91
C ALA A 189 -15.44 11.43 -16.79
N ASP A 190 -15.28 10.89 -15.58
CA ASP A 190 -15.38 9.45 -15.30
C ASP A 190 -15.91 9.22 -13.87
N PRO A 191 -17.24 9.21 -13.68
CA PRO A 191 -17.84 9.16 -12.35
C PRO A 191 -17.62 7.82 -11.65
N VAL A 192 -17.42 6.72 -12.39
CA VAL A 192 -17.19 5.39 -11.80
C VAL A 192 -15.78 5.32 -11.24
N ARG A 193 -14.77 5.70 -12.04
CA ARG A 193 -13.38 5.70 -11.60
C ARG A 193 -13.13 6.71 -10.49
N ALA A 194 -13.75 7.89 -10.56
CA ALA A 194 -13.64 8.89 -9.52
C ALA A 194 -14.30 8.46 -8.19
N ARG A 195 -15.44 7.75 -8.25
CA ARG A 195 -16.07 7.15 -7.05
C ARG A 195 -15.20 6.07 -6.43
N GLU A 196 -14.54 5.24 -7.25
CA GLU A 196 -13.60 4.24 -6.76
C GLU A 196 -12.38 4.91 -6.11
N ALA A 197 -11.79 5.92 -6.75
CA ALA A 197 -10.67 6.69 -6.21
C ALA A 197 -11.01 7.28 -4.83
N HIS A 198 -12.19 7.92 -4.71
CA HIS A 198 -12.71 8.40 -3.44
C HIS A 198 -12.83 7.26 -2.43
N ARG A 199 -13.46 6.13 -2.81
CA ARG A 199 -13.68 4.99 -1.92
C ARG A 199 -12.37 4.44 -1.36
N VAL A 200 -11.35 4.25 -2.20
CA VAL A 200 -10.08 3.68 -1.76
C VAL A 200 -9.26 4.66 -0.93
N LEU A 201 -9.30 5.97 -1.23
CA LEU A 201 -8.68 7.01 -0.42
C LEU A 201 -9.29 7.06 0.97
N ARG A 202 -10.63 7.06 1.03
CA ARG A 202 -11.38 6.98 2.29
C ARG A 202 -10.98 5.74 3.09
N GLN A 203 -10.88 4.58 2.46
CA GLN A 203 -10.45 3.34 3.14
C GLN A 203 -9.03 3.43 3.69
N ALA A 204 -8.08 3.97 2.92
CA ALA A 204 -6.72 4.21 3.39
C ALA A 204 -6.70 5.14 4.61
N LEU A 205 -7.46 6.23 4.58
CA LEU A 205 -7.60 7.17 5.72
C LEU A 205 -8.28 6.52 6.94
N GLY A 206 -9.20 5.58 6.74
CA GLY A 206 -9.83 4.77 7.79
C GLY A 206 -8.86 3.83 8.56
N TYR A 207 -7.60 3.77 8.13
CA TYR A 207 -6.51 3.04 8.79
C TYR A 207 -5.31 3.94 9.09
N GLY A 208 -4.90 4.80 8.13
CA GLY A 208 -3.68 5.59 8.18
C GLY A 208 -3.58 6.51 9.38
N TRP A 209 -4.67 7.21 9.73
CA TRP A 209 -4.71 8.06 10.92
C TRP A 209 -4.33 7.32 12.19
N SER A 210 -4.82 6.10 12.40
CA SER A 210 -4.47 5.31 13.58
C SER A 210 -2.98 4.99 13.64
N VAL A 211 -2.31 4.80 12.50
CA VAL A 211 -0.87 4.54 12.43
C VAL A 211 -0.08 5.81 12.73
N ALA A 212 -0.42 6.91 12.05
CA ALA A 212 0.26 8.19 12.23
C ALA A 212 0.11 8.71 13.68
N ILE A 213 -1.08 8.61 14.27
CA ILE A 213 -1.33 8.98 15.67
C ILE A 213 -0.58 8.05 16.64
N ALA A 214 -0.52 6.75 16.37
CA ALA A 214 0.24 5.83 17.22
C ALA A 214 1.74 6.17 17.24
N ALA A 215 2.27 6.68 16.13
CA ALA A 215 3.67 7.08 16.04
C ALA A 215 3.94 8.47 16.66
N SER A 216 3.01 9.43 16.53
CA SER A 216 3.10 10.75 17.18
C SER A 216 1.77 11.15 17.85
N PRO A 217 1.53 10.69 19.09
CA PRO A 217 0.22 10.82 19.74
C PRO A 217 -0.24 12.25 19.98
N GLU A 218 0.62 13.12 20.49
CA GLU A 218 0.21 14.48 20.88
C GLU A 218 -0.17 15.32 19.65
N ALA A 219 0.72 15.39 18.67
CA ALA A 219 0.47 16.10 17.41
C ALA A 219 -0.70 15.47 16.65
N GLY A 220 -0.74 14.14 16.58
CA GLY A 220 -1.77 13.42 15.84
C GLY A 220 -3.17 13.60 16.42
N LEU A 221 -3.33 13.52 17.74
CA LEU A 221 -4.63 13.74 18.40
C LEU A 221 -5.11 15.18 18.24
N ALA A 222 -4.20 16.16 18.29
CA ALA A 222 -4.56 17.56 18.08
C ALA A 222 -5.18 17.79 16.69
N THR A 223 -4.57 17.27 15.63
CA THR A 223 -5.12 17.35 14.27
C THR A 223 -6.41 16.52 14.13
N PHE A 224 -6.41 15.29 14.66
CA PHE A 224 -7.55 14.37 14.55
C PHE A 224 -8.80 14.86 15.29
N HIS A 225 -8.65 15.67 16.34
CA HIS A 225 -9.77 16.28 17.04
C HIS A 225 -10.59 17.20 16.12
N GLY A 226 -9.95 18.00 15.27
CA GLY A 226 -10.65 18.84 14.28
C GLY A 226 -11.50 17.99 13.32
N LEU A 227 -10.98 16.83 12.90
CA LEU A 227 -11.73 15.88 12.06
C LEU A 227 -12.93 15.27 12.80
N SER A 228 -12.79 14.96 14.10
CA SER A 228 -13.86 14.39 14.93
C SER A 228 -15.06 15.32 15.13
N ALA A 229 -14.85 16.63 15.05
CA ALA A 229 -15.92 17.63 15.14
C ALA A 229 -16.67 17.85 13.81
N SER A 230 -16.25 17.21 12.71
CA SER A 230 -16.87 17.40 11.40
C SER A 230 -18.18 16.63 11.25
N GLU A 231 -19.19 17.32 10.72
CA GLU A 231 -20.49 16.72 10.37
C GLU A 231 -20.46 15.91 9.06
N ASN A 232 -19.37 16.02 8.29
CA ASN A 232 -19.23 15.35 7.00
C ASN A 232 -19.29 13.80 7.17
N PRO A 233 -20.11 13.08 6.38
CA PRO A 233 -20.25 11.63 6.48
C PRO A 233 -18.94 10.84 6.34
N ASP A 234 -18.02 11.29 5.48
CA ASP A 234 -16.73 10.66 5.27
C ASP A 234 -15.79 10.92 6.44
N ALA A 235 -15.76 12.15 6.95
CA ALA A 235 -15.02 12.48 8.18
C ALA A 235 -15.46 11.59 9.36
N ARG A 236 -16.77 11.50 9.62
CA ARG A 236 -17.34 10.64 10.67
C ARG A 236 -17.01 9.17 10.47
N TRP A 237 -16.98 8.70 9.23
CA TRP A 237 -16.60 7.32 8.96
C TRP A 237 -15.11 7.08 9.16
N ILE A 238 -14.24 8.01 8.75
CA ILE A 238 -12.79 7.94 8.98
C ILE A 238 -12.53 7.86 10.49
N VAL A 239 -13.16 8.75 11.27
CA VAL A 239 -13.00 8.80 12.72
C VAL A 239 -13.43 7.49 13.37
N ARG A 240 -14.68 7.06 13.11
CA ARG A 240 -15.19 5.79 13.65
C ARG A 240 -14.33 4.59 13.27
N SER A 241 -13.88 4.52 12.01
CA SER A 241 -13.03 3.42 11.52
C SER A 241 -11.71 3.35 12.27
N ASN A 242 -11.06 4.50 12.51
CA ASN A 242 -9.79 4.57 13.23
C ASN A 242 -9.94 4.25 14.72
N LEU A 243 -11.03 4.67 15.37
CA LEU A 243 -11.30 4.36 16.78
C LEU A 243 -11.47 2.85 17.05
N THR A 244 -11.76 2.04 16.03
CA THR A 244 -11.78 0.57 16.17
C THR A 244 -10.38 -0.06 16.24
N LYS A 245 -9.33 0.66 15.81
CA LYS A 245 -7.98 0.10 15.67
C LYS A 245 -7.31 -0.01 17.04
N ALA A 246 -6.78 -1.19 17.35
CA ALA A 246 -6.16 -1.47 18.65
C ALA A 246 -5.08 -0.44 19.04
N ARG A 247 -4.24 -0.04 18.07
CA ARG A 247 -3.18 0.96 18.28
C ARG A 247 -3.70 2.31 18.77
N LEU A 248 -4.78 2.84 18.16
CA LEU A 248 -5.34 4.13 18.58
C LEU A 248 -6.06 4.01 19.92
N ARG A 249 -6.75 2.89 20.16
CA ARG A 249 -7.36 2.60 21.46
C ARG A 249 -6.34 2.59 22.59
N SER A 250 -5.17 2.00 22.38
CA SER A 250 -4.07 2.01 23.36
C SER A 250 -3.60 3.44 23.66
N VAL A 251 -3.38 4.24 22.62
CA VAL A 251 -3.00 5.66 22.78
C VAL A 251 -4.02 6.45 23.61
N LEU A 252 -5.31 6.26 23.34
CA LEU A 252 -6.37 6.96 24.09
C LEU A 252 -6.43 6.48 25.55
N ALA A 253 -6.20 5.20 25.79
CA ALA A 253 -6.17 4.64 27.14
C ALA A 253 -5.02 5.17 27.99
N GLU A 254 -3.81 5.16 27.45
CA GLU A 254 -2.61 5.64 28.13
C GLU A 254 -2.70 7.13 28.50
N ARG A 255 -3.54 7.88 27.79
CA ARG A 255 -3.73 9.32 27.98
C ARG A 255 -5.02 9.70 28.71
N ASN A 256 -5.81 8.73 29.16
CA ASN A 256 -7.13 8.94 29.79
C ASN A 256 -8.11 9.77 28.92
N LEU A 257 -8.07 9.56 27.60
CA LEU A 257 -8.91 10.26 26.61
C LEU A 257 -10.06 9.40 26.08
N TRP A 258 -10.50 8.40 26.85
CA TRP A 258 -11.67 7.60 26.46
C TRP A 258 -12.94 8.46 26.46
N GLY A 259 -13.63 8.51 25.31
CA GLY A 259 -14.88 9.24 25.13
C GLY A 259 -14.74 10.71 24.70
N THR A 260 -13.53 11.18 24.37
CA THR A 260 -13.32 12.58 23.92
C THR A 260 -13.40 12.77 22.40
N LEU A 261 -13.38 11.68 21.62
CA LEU A 261 -13.32 11.69 20.16
C LEU A 261 -14.45 10.90 19.48
N GLY A 262 -15.49 10.51 20.23
CA GLY A 262 -16.60 9.69 19.74
C GLY A 262 -17.90 9.94 20.46
#